data_AF-A0A6L9MQ88-F1
#
_entry.id   AF-A0A6L9MQ88-F1
#
_cell.length_a   1.000
_cell.length_b   1.000
_cell.length_c   1.000
_cell.angle_alpha   90.00
_cell.angle_beta   90.00
_cell.angle_gamma   90.00
#
_symmetry.space_group_name_H-M   'P 1'
#
loop_
_entity.id
_entity.type
_entity.pdbx_description
1 polymer ?
#
loop_
_entity_poly.entity_id
_entity_poly.type
_entity_poly.pdbx_seq_one_letter_code
_entity_poly.pdbx_strand_id
1 'polypeptide(L)'
;MSNSINSKHGKLLAEIIVPSSQWKLQPEKQSPFKSDSEAVEYLDSHNEPLYLHVPIVESEDTVRLSVTSRDEDVVFTIKSTQNGGETALHYSHLKNLESTLRTLVNDSCDLSIKAM
;
A
#
# COMPACT_ATOMS: atom_id res chain seq x y z
N MET A 1 12.51 2.16 15.69
CA MET A 1 11.54 2.56 14.65
C MET A 1 11.68 1.54 13.53
N SER A 2 10.84 0.51 13.55
CA SER A 2 10.93 -0.57 12.58
C SER A 2 10.11 -0.18 11.36
N ASN A 3 10.73 0.36 10.32
CA ASN A 3 10.08 0.66 9.03
C ASN A 3 9.88 -0.61 8.20
N SER A 4 9.55 -1.71 8.87
CA SER A 4 9.48 -3.06 8.31
C SER A 4 8.03 -3.49 8.25
N ILE A 5 7.66 -4.25 7.23
CA ILE A 5 6.37 -4.94 7.24
C ILE A 5 6.51 -6.28 7.97
N ASN A 6 5.50 -6.60 8.76
CA ASN A 6 5.36 -7.94 9.35
C ASN A 6 5.01 -8.92 8.22
N SER A 7 5.67 -10.07 8.18
CA SER A 7 5.43 -11.09 7.16
C SER A 7 3.95 -11.50 7.10
N LYS A 8 3.24 -11.60 8.24
CA LYS A 8 1.79 -11.84 8.26
C LYS A 8 1.00 -10.76 7.52
N HIS A 9 1.30 -9.48 7.78
CA HIS A 9 0.58 -8.36 7.18
C HIS A 9 0.87 -8.26 5.68
N GLY A 10 2.14 -8.44 5.30
CA GLY A 10 2.52 -8.46 3.89
C GLY A 10 1.88 -9.62 3.13
N LYS A 11 1.80 -10.82 3.73
CA LYS A 11 1.15 -11.99 3.12
C LYS A 11 -0.34 -11.72 2.85
N LEU A 12 -1.06 -11.22 3.86
CA LEU A 12 -2.47 -10.85 3.70
C LEU A 12 -2.68 -9.77 2.64
N LEU A 13 -1.80 -8.78 2.58
CA LEU A 13 -1.85 -7.76 1.53
C LEU A 13 -1.62 -8.33 0.15
N ALA A 14 -0.64 -9.21 -0.01
CA ALA A 14 -0.37 -9.83 -1.29
C ALA A 14 -1.57 -10.63 -1.78
N GLU A 15 -2.21 -11.41 -0.91
CA GLU A 15 -3.42 -12.16 -1.24
C GLU A 15 -4.59 -11.27 -1.70
N ILE A 16 -4.67 -10.02 -1.22
CA ILE A 16 -5.75 -9.09 -1.59
C ILE A 16 -5.36 -8.26 -2.83
N ILE A 17 -4.10 -7.83 -2.91
CA ILE A 17 -3.63 -6.87 -3.93
C ILE A 17 -3.15 -7.55 -5.20
N VAL A 18 -2.39 -8.64 -5.11
CA VAL A 18 -1.84 -9.34 -6.28
C VAL A 18 -2.93 -9.80 -7.25
N PRO A 19 -4.09 -10.35 -6.83
CA PRO A 19 -5.18 -10.65 -7.76
C PRO A 19 -5.89 -9.39 -8.31
N SER A 20 -5.64 -8.22 -7.72
CA SER A 20 -6.26 -6.96 -8.14
C SER A 20 -5.47 -6.36 -9.30
N SER A 21 -5.98 -6.50 -10.53
CA SER A 21 -5.29 -6.04 -11.76
C SER A 21 -4.96 -4.54 -11.80
N GLN A 22 -5.61 -3.75 -10.94
CA GLN A 22 -5.43 -2.31 -10.90
C GLN A 22 -4.25 -1.88 -10.01
N TRP A 23 -3.87 -2.70 -9.03
CA TRP A 23 -2.97 -2.29 -7.95
C TRP A 23 -1.69 -3.12 -8.01
N LYS A 24 -0.54 -2.52 -7.67
CA LYS A 24 0.75 -3.20 -7.77
C LYS A 24 1.50 -3.15 -6.45
N LEU A 25 1.65 -4.30 -5.82
CA LEU A 25 2.48 -4.47 -4.61
C LEU A 25 3.89 -4.91 -5.02
N GLN A 26 4.90 -4.18 -4.58
CA GLN A 26 6.30 -4.48 -4.90
C GLN A 26 7.25 -4.16 -3.74
N PRO A 27 8.38 -4.86 -3.60
CA PRO A 27 9.49 -4.44 -2.75
C PRO A 27 10.12 -3.13 -3.24
N GLU A 28 10.96 -2.49 -2.41
CA GLU A 28 11.61 -1.23 -2.80
C GLU A 28 12.51 -1.37 -4.04
N LYS A 29 13.24 -2.49 -4.09
CA LYS A 29 14.32 -2.76 -5.04
C LYS A 29 13.94 -3.78 -6.10
N GLN A 30 12.67 -4.20 -6.15
CA GLN A 30 12.20 -5.23 -7.06
C GLN A 30 10.93 -4.80 -7.80
N SER A 31 10.63 -5.57 -8.85
CA SER A 31 9.39 -5.46 -9.62
C SER A 31 8.16 -5.88 -8.79
N PRO A 32 6.95 -5.53 -9.23
CA PRO A 32 5.72 -6.02 -8.61
C PRO A 32 5.63 -7.53 -8.59
N PHE A 33 5.10 -8.04 -7.48
CA PHE A 33 4.83 -9.45 -7.33
C PHE A 33 3.85 -9.92 -8.40
N LYS A 34 4.16 -11.07 -9.01
CA LYS A 34 3.33 -11.67 -10.05
C LYS A 34 2.29 -12.64 -9.51
N SER A 35 2.52 -13.16 -8.31
CA SER A 35 1.65 -14.14 -7.65
C SER A 35 1.74 -13.99 -6.14
N ASP A 36 0.67 -14.34 -5.44
CA ASP A 36 0.59 -14.32 -3.98
C ASP A 36 1.66 -15.21 -3.36
N SER A 37 1.90 -16.42 -3.88
CA SER A 37 2.99 -17.31 -3.44
C SER A 37 4.37 -16.65 -3.49
N GLU A 38 4.69 -15.94 -4.58
CA GLU A 38 5.98 -15.26 -4.75
C GLU A 38 6.16 -14.17 -3.68
N ALA A 39 5.10 -13.41 -3.42
CA ALA A 39 5.11 -12.40 -2.36
C ALA A 39 5.25 -13.03 -0.97
N VAL A 40 4.54 -14.13 -0.71
CA VAL A 40 4.56 -14.87 0.55
C VAL A 40 5.95 -15.40 0.85
N GLU A 41 6.61 -16.02 -0.14
CA GLU A 41 7.99 -16.53 -0.02
C GLU A 41 8.98 -15.39 0.20
N TYR A 42 8.84 -14.29 -0.54
CA TYR A 42 9.70 -13.12 -0.36
C TYR A 42 9.58 -12.55 1.06
N LEU A 43 8.36 -12.36 1.54
CA LEU A 43 8.08 -11.80 2.86
C LEU A 43 8.44 -12.72 4.03
N ASP A 44 8.66 -14.00 3.76
CA ASP A 44 9.16 -14.94 4.77
C ASP A 44 10.65 -14.71 5.07
N SER A 45 11.42 -14.40 4.03
CA SER A 45 12.87 -14.16 4.13
C SER A 45 13.26 -12.67 4.21
N HIS A 46 12.35 -11.76 3.88
CA HIS A 46 12.59 -10.32 3.83
C HIS A 46 11.60 -9.54 4.71
N ASN A 47 12.15 -8.66 5.54
CA ASN A 47 11.41 -7.81 6.49
C ASN A 47 11.56 -6.32 6.15
N GLU A 48 11.55 -6.00 4.86
CA GLU A 48 11.62 -4.63 4.33
C GLU A 48 10.23 -4.00 4.15
N PRO A 49 10.11 -2.66 4.06
CA PRO A 49 8.86 -2.01 3.71
C PRO A 49 8.47 -2.35 2.27
N LEU A 50 7.17 -2.57 2.05
CA LEU A 50 6.64 -2.74 0.70
C LEU A 50 6.18 -1.41 0.13
N TYR A 51 5.98 -1.39 -1.18
CA TYR A 51 5.42 -0.26 -1.90
C TYR A 51 4.20 -0.71 -2.69
N LEU A 52 3.12 0.03 -2.50
CA LEU A 52 1.86 -0.19 -3.18
C LEU A 52 1.61 0.97 -4.15
N HIS A 53 1.36 0.65 -5.41
CA HIS A 53 0.91 1.61 -6.40
C HIS A 53 -0.61 1.54 -6.51
N VAL A 54 -1.27 2.65 -6.17
CA VAL A 54 -2.72 2.79 -6.22
C VAL A 54 -3.07 3.80 -7.31
N PRO A 55 -3.94 3.45 -8.27
CA PRO A 55 -4.40 4.39 -9.29
C PRO A 55 -5.31 5.45 -8.68
N ILE A 56 -5.17 6.68 -9.15
CA ILE A 56 -6.05 7.78 -8.76
C ILE A 56 -7.34 7.67 -9.58
N VAL A 57 -8.49 7.74 -8.91
CA VAL A 57 -9.79 7.76 -9.59
C VAL A 57 -9.86 9.07 -10.37
N GLU A 58 -10.11 8.99 -11.68
CA GLU A 58 -10.14 10.13 -12.62
C GLU A 58 -8.79 10.69 -13.08
N SER A 59 -7.67 9.98 -12.85
CA SER A 59 -6.36 10.33 -13.44
C SER A 59 -5.61 9.09 -13.91
N GLU A 60 -4.75 9.25 -14.92
CA GLU A 60 -3.83 8.17 -15.36
C GLU A 60 -2.63 8.00 -14.41
N ASP A 61 -2.51 8.89 -13.43
CA ASP A 61 -1.48 8.87 -12.40
C ASP A 61 -1.72 7.79 -11.33
N THR A 62 -0.61 7.30 -10.79
CA THR A 62 -0.59 6.32 -9.69
C THR A 62 0.16 6.89 -8.50
N VAL A 63 -0.39 6.70 -7.31
CA VAL A 63 0.26 7.09 -6.06
C VAL A 63 1.03 5.90 -5.51
N ARG A 64 2.31 6.14 -5.23
CA ARG A 64 3.16 5.18 -4.53
C ARG A 64 3.02 5.38 -3.02
N LEU A 65 2.45 4.38 -2.35
CA LEU A 65 2.37 4.29 -0.89
C LEU A 65 3.44 3.35 -0.36
N SER A 66 4.11 3.73 0.72
CA SER A 66 4.95 2.81 1.49
C SER A 66 4.10 2.09 2.52
N VAL A 67 4.25 0.78 2.60
CA VAL A 67 3.49 -0.11 3.48
C VAL A 67 4.41 -0.70 4.52
N THR A 68 4.06 -0.48 5.78
CA THR A 68 4.80 -0.92 6.96
C THR A 68 3.84 -1.54 7.97
N SER A 69 4.38 -2.24 8.97
CA SER A 69 3.56 -2.76 10.07
C SER A 69 3.91 -2.04 11.36
N ARG A 70 2.88 -1.66 12.10
CA ARG A 70 3.00 -1.14 13.45
C ARG A 70 2.11 -1.98 14.37
N ASP A 71 2.75 -2.84 15.15
CA ASP A 71 2.06 -3.79 16.02
C ASP A 71 1.08 -4.68 15.22
N GLU A 72 -0.22 -4.58 15.47
CA GLU A 72 -1.30 -5.31 14.78
C GLU A 72 -1.89 -4.51 13.59
N ASP A 73 -1.43 -3.28 13.38
CA ASP A 73 -1.87 -2.43 12.30
C ASP A 73 -0.90 -2.43 11.12
N VAL A 74 -1.47 -2.27 9.92
CA VAL A 74 -0.75 -2.04 8.68
C VAL A 74 -0.80 -0.54 8.38
N VAL A 75 0.35 0.11 8.31
CA VAL A 75 0.47 1.54 8.08
C VAL A 75 0.85 1.79 6.64
N PHE A 76 0.07 2.64 5.97
CA PHE A 76 0.26 3.07 4.59
C PHE A 76 0.57 4.56 4.60
N THR A 77 1.71 4.92 4.04
CA THR A 77 2.17 6.31 4.02
C THR A 77 2.39 6.74 2.57
N ILE A 78 1.72 7.80 2.15
CA ILE A 78 1.95 8.48 0.88
C ILE A 78 3.16 9.38 1.04
N LYS A 79 4.26 9.02 0.37
CA LYS A 79 5.45 9.86 0.26
C LYS A 79 5.43 10.60 -1.08
N SER A 80 4.49 11.53 -1.24
CA SER A 80 4.50 12.45 -2.38
C SER A 80 5.02 13.81 -1.96
N THR A 81 5.69 14.51 -2.88
CA THR A 81 6.27 15.84 -2.64
C THR A 81 5.22 16.95 -2.62
N GLN A 82 4.05 16.70 -3.22
CA GLN A 82 2.93 17.64 -3.28
C GLN A 82 1.90 17.37 -2.19
N ASN A 83 1.52 16.10 -2.01
CA ASN A 83 0.46 15.68 -1.09
C ASN A 83 0.92 14.50 -0.22
N GLY A 84 0.98 14.71 1.10
CA GLY A 84 1.37 13.68 2.08
C GLY A 84 0.16 13.14 2.84
N GLY A 85 0.20 11.87 3.22
CA GLY A 85 -0.88 11.25 4.00
C GLY A 85 -0.43 9.95 4.63
N GLU A 86 -0.96 9.61 5.80
CA GLU A 86 -0.74 8.34 6.47
C GLU A 86 -2.07 7.78 6.96
N THR A 87 -2.30 6.49 6.73
CA THR A 87 -3.41 5.76 7.34
C THR A 87 -2.89 4.46 7.95
N ALA A 88 -3.44 4.07 9.08
CA ALA A 88 -3.22 2.77 9.69
C ALA A 88 -4.49 1.94 9.61
N LEU A 89 -4.35 0.66 9.30
CA LEU A 89 -5.46 -0.25 9.07
C LEU A 89 -5.17 -1.58 9.76
N HIS A 90 -6.02 -1.93 10.72
CA HIS A 90 -5.90 -3.19 11.45
C HIS A 90 -6.00 -4.39 10.52
N TYR A 91 -5.20 -5.44 10.73
CA TYR A 91 -5.18 -6.61 9.84
C TYR A 91 -6.57 -7.24 9.64
N SER A 92 -7.44 -7.22 10.65
CA SER A 92 -8.82 -7.75 10.57
C SER A 92 -9.74 -6.95 9.64
N HIS A 93 -9.37 -5.70 9.32
CA HIS A 93 -10.10 -4.81 8.44
C HIS A 93 -9.47 -4.69 7.06
N LEU A 94 -8.43 -5.47 6.73
CA LEU A 94 -7.78 -5.45 5.41
C LEU A 94 -8.74 -5.69 4.23
N LYS A 95 -9.90 -6.30 4.47
CA LYS A 95 -10.99 -6.38 3.49
C LYS A 95 -11.50 -5.01 3.00
N ASN A 96 -11.39 -3.96 3.82
CA ASN A 96 -11.78 -2.58 3.49
C ASN A 96 -10.61 -1.76 2.96
N LEU A 97 -9.43 -2.36 2.81
CA LEU A 97 -8.22 -1.70 2.36
C LEU A 97 -8.43 -0.94 1.05
N GLU A 98 -9.16 -1.54 0.11
CA GLU A 98 -9.46 -0.85 -1.16
C GLU A 98 -10.15 0.49 -0.95
N SER A 99 -11.20 0.51 -0.13
CA SER A 99 -11.93 1.75 0.18
C SER A 99 -11.07 2.72 0.98
N THR A 100 -10.37 2.25 2.01
CA THR A 100 -9.54 3.13 2.86
C THR A 100 -8.42 3.79 2.08
N LEU A 101 -7.73 3.06 1.21
CA LEU A 101 -6.66 3.62 0.40
C LEU A 101 -7.18 4.50 -0.73
N ARG A 102 -8.32 4.18 -1.34
CA ARG A 102 -9.00 5.10 -2.26
C ARG A 102 -9.35 6.40 -1.57
N THR A 103 -9.91 6.34 -0.35
CA THR A 103 -10.20 7.55 0.44
C THR A 103 -8.93 8.31 0.79
N LEU A 104 -7.85 7.63 1.22
CA LEU A 104 -6.59 8.30 1.53
C LEU A 104 -5.98 8.99 0.30
N VAL A 105 -5.94 8.28 -0.84
CA VAL A 105 -5.43 8.81 -2.11
C VAL A 105 -6.30 9.96 -2.58
N ASN A 106 -7.63 9.82 -2.49
CA ASN A 106 -8.55 10.89 -2.86
C ASN A 106 -8.36 12.09 -1.92
N ASP A 107 -8.41 11.93 -0.60
CA ASP A 107 -8.23 13.03 0.37
C ASP A 107 -6.86 13.73 0.21
N SER A 108 -5.80 12.96 -0.02
CA SER A 108 -4.49 13.53 -0.34
C SER A 108 -4.47 14.25 -1.69
N CYS A 109 -5.12 13.72 -2.73
CA CYS A 109 -5.07 14.28 -4.09
C CYS A 109 -6.11 15.38 -4.35
N ASP A 110 -7.25 15.37 -3.66
CA ASP A 110 -8.39 16.31 -3.73
C ASP A 110 -8.00 17.70 -3.21
N LEU A 111 -6.93 17.79 -2.42
CA LEU A 111 -6.27 19.06 -2.09
C LEU A 111 -5.77 19.82 -3.33
N SER A 112 -5.60 19.17 -4.48
CA SER A 112 -5.27 19.85 -5.75
C SER A 112 -6.49 20.42 -6.49
N ILE A 113 -7.72 19.97 -6.21
CA ILE A 113 -8.94 20.44 -6.91
C ILE A 113 -9.67 21.55 -6.13
N LYS A 114 -9.31 21.77 -4.86
CA LYS A 114 -9.86 22.86 -4.05
C LYS A 114 -9.02 24.15 -4.02
N ALA A 115 -8.19 24.36 -5.03
CA ALA A 115 -7.58 25.65 -5.30
C ALA A 115 -8.03 26.17 -6.67
N MET A 116 -9.00 27.09 -6.61
CA MET A 116 -9.47 28.06 -7.63
C MET A 116 -10.81 27.78 -8.30
#